data_AF-A0A2K6WIY2-F1
#
_entry.id   AF-A0A2K6WIY2-F1
#
_cell.length_a   1.000
_cell.length_b   1.000
_cell.length_c   1.000
_cell.angle_alpha   90.00
_cell.angle_beta   90.00
_cell.angle_gamma   90.00
#
_symmetry.space_group_name_H-M   'P 1'
#
loop_
_entity.id
_entity.type
_entity.pdbx_description
1 polymer ?
#
loop_
_entity_poly.entity_id
_entity_poly.type
_entity_poly.pdbx_seq_one_letter_code
_entity_poly.pdbx_strand_id
1 'polypeptide(L)'
;MFSRCCCSVQLGISRKRITFPYILRYCDISNDDSADSKTENLQGSKLVKIVPEIRTGSKSTTLETIRNENLQPENMRKKLLEFKRRKERKKPKANEVASEEILTAVDSVVKNLHCNGLSDERKTRNELIGKLMEYEKEKFEAATSAQYSELLSDKVFATFLESLKDETVRPPPRAVEKRRMRQGLLLLKREIFYQALQSGHKAEDARRIAERAVTIAEQRAIGKHEMLVQNYTEEQKKNILKEIEQTKKESTFYNIALQLASKMLYPDDPSSDEPHIIPSNVIHPDCRVENIFENTENKLNIFKTTDIPKLKDHSMKLWYEWDKNAAMIWNQSFGPANAFEEMIELTEQGKMWPYPIDNEYQIGEEENVGFYEHIFLDKYLAQYNLPEEGPVAQFMELVCVGLSKNPYMSIKKKHAHLDWFANYFKEKAEEIKRIQESAGVIAEGSI
;
A
#
# COMPACT_ATOMS: atom_id res chain seq x y z
N MET A 1 -33.24 -25.73 -21.01
CA MET A 1 -34.26 -24.66 -21.11
C MET A 1 -34.71 -24.22 -19.72
N PHE A 2 -33.78 -23.73 -18.88
CA PHE A 2 -34.09 -23.40 -17.48
C PHE A 2 -33.74 -21.94 -17.19
N SER A 3 -34.79 -21.17 -16.91
CA SER A 3 -34.73 -19.84 -16.30
C SER A 3 -34.57 -20.02 -14.78
N ARG A 4 -33.46 -19.52 -14.22
CA ARG A 4 -33.11 -19.45 -12.79
C ARG A 4 -32.09 -18.30 -12.68
N CYS A 5 -32.06 -17.43 -11.69
CA CYS A 5 -32.85 -17.22 -10.49
C CYS A 5 -32.50 -15.78 -10.06
N CYS A 6 -33.49 -15.00 -9.61
CA CYS A 6 -33.23 -13.76 -8.86
C CYS A 6 -32.63 -14.12 -7.50
N CYS A 7 -31.53 -13.47 -7.11
CA CYS A 7 -31.12 -13.32 -5.72
C CYS A 7 -30.71 -11.86 -5.52
N SER A 8 -31.63 -11.07 -4.96
CA SER A 8 -31.34 -9.79 -4.34
C SER A 8 -30.63 -10.04 -3.01
N VAL A 9 -29.35 -9.69 -2.92
CA VAL A 9 -28.62 -9.66 -1.64
C VAL A 9 -28.79 -8.27 -1.05
N GLN A 10 -29.67 -8.14 -0.06
CA GLN A 10 -29.73 -6.96 0.83
C GLN A 10 -28.54 -7.04 1.79
N LEU A 11 -27.52 -6.20 1.55
CA LEU A 11 -26.44 -5.95 2.51
C LEU A 11 -26.93 -4.96 3.57
N GLY A 12 -27.29 -5.49 4.74
CA GLY A 12 -27.50 -4.71 5.95
C GLY A 12 -26.16 -4.19 6.46
N ILE A 13 -25.89 -2.90 6.27
CA ILE A 13 -24.71 -2.22 6.82
C ILE A 13 -25.00 -1.89 8.30
N SER A 14 -24.55 -2.76 9.20
CA SER A 14 -24.46 -2.44 10.62
C SER A 14 -23.33 -1.43 10.85
N ARG A 15 -23.68 -0.18 11.16
CA ARG A 15 -22.76 0.86 11.63
C ARG A 15 -22.24 0.47 13.02
N LYS A 16 -21.16 -0.30 13.09
CA LYS A 16 -20.24 -0.23 14.24
C LYS A 16 -19.23 0.86 13.94
N ARG A 17 -19.37 1.99 14.63
CA ARG A 17 -18.33 3.02 14.73
C ARG A 17 -17.07 2.35 15.27
N ILE A 18 -16.13 2.04 14.39
CA ILE A 18 -14.74 1.82 14.80
C ILE A 18 -14.14 3.21 14.84
N THR A 19 -14.13 3.79 16.04
CA THR A 19 -13.25 4.90 16.39
C THR A 19 -11.82 4.41 16.21
N PHE A 20 -11.14 4.88 15.15
CA PHE A 20 -9.70 4.75 15.09
C PHE A 20 -9.11 5.56 16.25
N PRO A 21 -8.26 4.97 17.10
CA PRO A 21 -7.55 5.74 18.10
C PRO A 21 -6.62 6.70 17.37
N TYR A 22 -6.77 7.98 17.69
CA TYR A 22 -5.77 9.03 17.42
C TYR A 22 -4.44 8.52 17.97
N ILE A 23 -3.49 8.17 17.10
CA ILE A 23 -2.10 7.96 17.53
C ILE A 23 -1.50 9.35 17.71
N LEU A 24 -1.76 9.96 18.86
CA LEU A 24 -0.97 11.05 19.40
C LEU A 24 0.41 10.49 19.72
N ARG A 25 1.40 10.76 18.85
CA ARG A 25 2.81 10.65 19.24
C ARG A 25 3.15 11.87 20.07
N TYR A 26 3.12 11.72 21.39
CA TYR A 26 3.86 12.57 22.30
C TYR A 26 5.36 12.34 22.05
N CYS A 27 6.05 13.33 21.50
CA CYS A 27 7.49 13.47 21.69
C CYS A 27 7.69 14.32 22.95
N ASP A 28 7.89 13.65 24.08
CA ASP A 28 8.44 14.29 25.27
C ASP A 28 9.90 14.64 24.98
N ILE A 29 10.17 15.92 24.74
CA ILE A 29 11.52 16.48 24.81
C ILE A 29 11.65 17.07 26.21
N SER A 30 12.20 16.28 27.13
CA SER A 30 12.74 16.81 28.38
C SER A 30 14.02 17.58 28.06
N ASN A 31 13.96 18.89 28.25
CA ASN A 31 15.13 19.76 28.29
C ASN A 31 16.02 19.35 29.46
N ASP A 32 17.27 19.03 29.18
CA ASP A 32 18.38 19.33 30.09
C ASP A 32 19.64 19.58 29.26
N ASP A 33 19.96 20.86 29.18
CA ASP A 33 21.26 21.53 29.06
C ASP A 33 22.50 20.67 28.76
N SER A 34 23.17 20.97 27.65
CA SER A 34 24.43 21.75 27.67
C SER A 34 25.27 21.53 26.40
N ALA A 35 25.84 22.66 25.94
CA ALA A 35 27.07 22.85 25.17
C ALA A 35 27.68 21.62 24.44
N ASP A 36 28.06 21.69 23.17
CA ASP A 36 28.89 22.74 22.59
C ASP A 36 29.05 22.55 21.07
N SER A 37 29.35 23.68 20.45
CA SER A 37 29.69 23.94 19.04
C SER A 37 30.53 22.88 18.28
N LYS A 38 30.15 22.65 17.00
CA LYS A 38 30.98 22.90 15.78
C LYS A 38 30.35 22.34 14.51
N THR A 39 29.79 23.23 13.70
CA THR A 39 29.58 23.08 12.26
C THR A 39 30.92 23.07 11.53
N GLU A 40 31.23 21.99 10.82
CA GLU A 40 32.13 22.03 9.66
C GLU A 40 31.58 21.17 8.51
N ASN A 41 31.53 21.80 7.34
CA ASN A 41 31.23 21.21 6.05
C ASN A 41 32.30 20.16 5.67
N LEU A 42 31.88 19.03 5.11
CA LEU A 42 32.74 18.31 4.17
C LEU A 42 31.96 17.79 2.97
N GLN A 43 32.34 18.35 1.82
CA GLN A 43 32.03 17.87 0.49
C GLN A 43 32.61 16.46 0.26
N GLY A 44 31.80 15.62 -0.36
CA GLY A 44 32.23 14.74 -1.45
C GLY A 44 32.95 13.45 -1.10
N SER A 45 32.24 12.31 -1.24
CA SER A 45 32.85 11.12 -1.84
C SER A 45 31.80 10.07 -2.27
N LYS A 46 31.69 9.93 -3.59
CA LYS A 46 31.60 8.68 -4.37
C LYS A 46 30.71 7.54 -3.82
N LEU A 47 29.52 7.41 -4.43
CA LEU A 47 28.73 6.17 -4.44
C LEU A 47 29.40 5.13 -5.35
N VAL A 48 30.01 4.13 -4.71
CA VAL A 48 30.57 2.94 -5.36
C VAL A 48 29.44 1.99 -5.77
N LYS A 49 29.47 1.60 -7.04
CA LYS A 49 28.61 0.57 -7.65
C LYS A 49 28.96 -0.81 -7.08
N ILE A 50 28.00 -1.51 -6.51
CA ILE A 50 28.05 -2.97 -6.34
C ILE A 50 26.67 -3.52 -6.69
N VAL A 51 26.58 -4.17 -7.86
CA VAL A 51 25.49 -5.07 -8.26
C VAL A 51 26.14 -6.42 -8.52
N PRO A 52 25.72 -7.53 -7.89
CA PRO A 52 26.19 -8.86 -8.27
C PRO A 52 25.39 -9.38 -9.47
N GLU A 53 26.13 -9.85 -10.48
CA GLU A 53 25.66 -10.65 -11.60
C GLU A 53 24.97 -11.93 -11.11
N ILE A 54 23.75 -12.20 -11.61
CA ILE A 54 23.19 -13.56 -11.62
C ILE A 54 23.00 -13.99 -13.07
N ARG A 55 23.96 -14.83 -13.47
CA ARG A 55 24.00 -15.85 -14.52
C ARG A 55 22.71 -16.14 -15.29
N THR A 56 22.81 -15.84 -16.59
CA THR A 56 22.51 -16.68 -17.76
C THR A 56 21.82 -18.04 -17.52
N GLY A 57 20.63 -18.18 -18.09
CA GLY A 57 19.95 -19.45 -18.33
C GLY A 57 19.16 -19.39 -19.63
N SER A 58 19.86 -19.30 -20.75
CA SER A 58 19.28 -19.34 -22.10
C SER A 58 18.74 -20.75 -22.38
N LYS A 59 17.42 -20.90 -22.45
CA LYS A 59 16.79 -22.01 -23.17
C LYS A 59 15.95 -21.42 -24.29
N SER A 60 16.49 -21.54 -25.50
CA SER A 60 15.79 -21.30 -26.74
C SER A 60 14.68 -22.33 -26.90
N THR A 61 13.46 -21.88 -27.12
CA THR A 61 12.42 -22.70 -27.74
C THR A 61 11.57 -21.79 -28.60
N THR A 62 11.96 -21.76 -29.88
CA THR A 62 11.11 -21.67 -31.07
C THR A 62 9.65 -21.30 -30.81
N LEU A 63 9.29 -20.05 -31.10
CA LEU A 63 7.91 -19.71 -31.43
C LEU A 63 7.91 -18.99 -32.78
N GLU A 64 7.15 -19.61 -33.66
CA GLU A 64 6.97 -19.31 -35.06
C GLU A 64 6.50 -17.87 -35.30
N THR A 65 7.20 -17.25 -36.24
CA THR A 65 6.75 -16.31 -37.26
C THR A 65 5.23 -16.08 -37.31
N ILE A 66 4.73 -15.07 -36.61
CA ILE A 66 3.53 -14.34 -37.03
C ILE A 66 4.02 -13.02 -37.62
N ARG A 67 4.31 -13.06 -38.94
CA ARG A 67 4.18 -11.88 -39.81
C ARG A 67 2.76 -11.36 -39.61
N ASN A 68 2.59 -10.11 -39.21
CA ASN A 68 1.50 -9.27 -39.73
C ASN A 68 1.69 -7.80 -39.34
N GLU A 69 1.86 -7.00 -40.40
CA GLU A 69 1.44 -5.61 -40.59
C GLU A 69 2.13 -4.52 -39.77
N ASN A 70 3.11 -3.90 -40.43
CA ASN A 70 3.59 -2.54 -40.22
C ASN A 70 2.44 -1.54 -39.94
N LEU A 71 2.16 -1.25 -38.67
CA LEU A 71 1.34 -0.11 -38.29
C LEU A 71 2.26 1.10 -38.05
N GLN A 72 2.45 1.89 -39.11
CA GLN A 72 3.05 3.22 -39.02
C GLN A 72 2.39 4.05 -37.91
N PRO A 73 3.14 4.84 -37.11
CA PRO A 73 2.62 5.60 -35.97
C PRO A 73 1.48 6.57 -36.33
N GLU A 74 1.40 7.00 -37.59
CA GLU A 74 0.27 7.80 -38.09
C GLU A 74 -1.06 7.04 -38.11
N ASN A 75 -1.03 5.73 -38.41
CA ASN A 75 -2.23 4.89 -38.41
C ASN A 75 -2.74 4.61 -36.99
N MET A 76 -1.86 4.59 -35.99
CA MET A 76 -2.23 4.50 -34.57
C MET A 76 -2.91 5.78 -34.09
N ARG A 77 -2.43 6.96 -34.50
CA ARG A 77 -3.07 8.25 -34.20
C ARG A 77 -4.46 8.34 -34.81
N LYS A 78 -4.62 7.95 -36.08
CA LYS A 78 -5.92 7.90 -36.77
C LYS A 78 -6.88 6.90 -36.12
N LYS A 79 -6.43 5.68 -35.79
CA LYS A 79 -7.25 4.67 -35.08
C LYS A 79 -7.64 5.10 -33.67
N LEU A 80 -6.76 5.78 -32.92
CA LEU A 80 -7.07 6.30 -31.58
C LEU A 80 -8.08 7.46 -31.64
N LEU A 81 -8.00 8.30 -32.68
CA LEU A 81 -8.98 9.36 -32.95
C LEU A 81 -10.35 8.77 -33.34
N GLU A 82 -10.36 7.71 -34.17
CA GLU A 82 -11.57 6.94 -34.51
C GLU A 82 -12.17 6.24 -33.29
N PHE A 83 -11.35 5.66 -32.41
CA PHE A 83 -11.82 5.01 -31.18
C PHE A 83 -12.39 6.03 -30.17
N LYS A 84 -11.82 7.24 -30.12
CA LYS A 84 -12.39 8.36 -29.34
C LYS A 84 -13.71 8.85 -29.94
N ARG A 85 -13.82 8.96 -31.27
CA ARG A 85 -15.09 9.30 -31.96
C ARG A 85 -16.16 8.22 -31.78
N ARG A 86 -15.80 6.93 -31.76
CA ARG A 86 -16.74 5.82 -31.47
C ARG A 86 -17.18 5.75 -30.00
N LYS A 87 -16.48 6.42 -29.08
CA LYS A 87 -16.86 6.55 -27.66
C LYS A 87 -17.72 7.78 -27.38
N GLU A 88 -18.19 8.47 -28.41
CA GLU A 88 -19.25 9.47 -28.29
C GLU A 88 -20.54 8.80 -27.79
N ARG A 89 -20.70 8.88 -26.47
CA ARG A 89 -21.94 8.93 -25.69
C ARG A 89 -23.10 8.15 -26.33
N LYS A 90 -23.32 6.90 -25.87
CA LYS A 90 -24.67 6.31 -25.92
C LYS A 90 -25.61 7.37 -25.33
N LYS A 91 -26.52 7.92 -26.14
CA LYS A 91 -27.51 8.90 -25.71
C LYS A 91 -28.22 8.33 -24.46
N PRO A 92 -28.32 9.09 -23.36
CA PRO A 92 -29.02 8.61 -22.17
C PRO A 92 -30.43 8.17 -22.58
N LYS A 93 -30.91 7.06 -22.03
CA LYS A 93 -32.28 6.62 -22.33
C LYS A 93 -33.24 7.70 -21.81
N ALA A 94 -34.30 7.96 -22.54
CA ALA A 94 -35.28 9.02 -22.24
C ALA A 94 -35.88 8.94 -20.82
N ASN A 95 -35.79 7.79 -20.16
CA ASN A 95 -36.31 7.55 -18.82
C ASN A 95 -35.30 7.83 -17.69
N GLU A 96 -34.04 8.13 -17.99
CA GLU A 96 -32.98 8.35 -16.97
C GLU A 96 -32.78 9.82 -16.59
N VAL A 97 -33.36 10.76 -17.34
CA VAL A 97 -33.11 12.21 -17.15
C VAL A 97 -34.37 12.98 -16.73
N ALA A 98 -35.57 12.51 -17.11
CA ALA A 98 -36.82 13.17 -16.75
C ALA A 98 -37.22 12.86 -15.31
N SER A 99 -37.51 13.90 -14.51
CA SER A 99 -38.06 13.79 -13.17
C SER A 99 -39.36 12.97 -13.17
N GLU A 100 -39.62 12.20 -12.10
CA GLU A 100 -40.83 11.37 -11.99
C GLU A 100 -42.13 12.18 -12.19
N GLU A 101 -42.15 13.43 -11.73
CA GLU A 101 -43.25 14.38 -11.94
C GLU A 101 -43.52 14.67 -13.42
N ILE A 102 -42.46 14.81 -14.23
CA ILE A 102 -42.58 15.08 -15.66
C ILE A 102 -43.11 13.84 -16.36
N LEU A 103 -42.59 12.65 -16.03
CA LEU A 103 -43.06 11.39 -16.61
C LEU A 103 -44.53 11.11 -16.27
N THR A 104 -44.96 11.40 -15.05
CA THR A 104 -46.37 11.27 -14.63
C THR A 104 -47.27 12.28 -15.35
N ALA A 105 -46.82 13.53 -15.54
CA ALA A 105 -47.52 14.52 -16.32
C ALA A 105 -47.65 14.10 -17.80
N VAL A 106 -46.57 13.63 -18.43
CA VAL A 106 -46.61 13.08 -19.81
C VAL A 106 -47.62 11.94 -19.90
N ASP A 107 -47.62 11.02 -18.94
CA ASP A 107 -48.53 9.88 -18.94
C ASP A 107 -49.99 10.28 -18.78
N SER A 108 -50.27 11.33 -18.01
CA SER A 108 -51.62 11.88 -17.89
C SER A 108 -52.11 12.49 -19.23
N VAL A 109 -51.23 13.21 -19.93
CA VAL A 109 -51.54 13.84 -21.22
C VAL A 109 -51.75 12.78 -22.30
N VAL A 110 -50.89 11.75 -22.34
CA VAL A 110 -51.00 10.64 -23.29
C VAL A 110 -52.32 9.87 -23.09
N LYS A 111 -52.70 9.59 -21.84
CA LYS A 111 -53.98 8.94 -21.50
C LYS A 111 -55.19 9.76 -21.94
N ASN A 112 -55.14 11.09 -21.82
CA ASN A 112 -56.23 11.97 -22.25
C ASN A 112 -56.37 12.01 -23.79
N LEU A 113 -55.26 11.90 -24.52
CA LEU A 113 -55.25 11.98 -25.99
C LEU A 113 -55.63 10.66 -26.66
N HIS A 114 -55.27 9.52 -26.07
CA HIS A 114 -55.49 8.20 -26.65
C HIS A 114 -56.32 7.35 -25.68
N CYS A 115 -57.64 7.46 -25.75
CA CYS A 115 -58.52 6.68 -24.87
C CYS A 115 -58.61 5.19 -25.23
N ASN A 116 -58.20 4.76 -26.43
CA ASN A 116 -58.50 3.41 -26.96
C ASN A 116 -57.38 2.76 -27.82
N GLY A 117 -56.13 3.25 -27.82
CA GLY A 117 -55.12 2.86 -28.83
C GLY A 117 -53.67 2.69 -28.31
N LEU A 118 -53.31 1.47 -27.87
CA LEU A 118 -52.02 1.15 -27.23
C LEU A 118 -50.76 1.42 -28.07
N SER A 119 -50.83 1.29 -29.41
CA SER A 119 -49.64 1.48 -30.26
C SER A 119 -49.29 2.95 -30.47
N ASP A 120 -50.31 3.83 -30.49
CA ASP A 120 -50.12 5.25 -30.75
C ASP A 120 -49.73 6.00 -29.48
N GLU A 121 -50.19 5.54 -28.31
CA GLU A 121 -49.76 6.02 -26.98
C GLU A 121 -48.25 5.97 -26.79
N ARG A 122 -47.60 4.86 -27.16
CA ARG A 122 -46.15 4.72 -26.96
C ARG A 122 -45.36 5.64 -27.88
N LYS A 123 -45.84 5.87 -29.10
CA LYS A 123 -45.20 6.79 -30.05
C LYS A 123 -45.35 8.23 -29.59
N THR A 124 -46.56 8.64 -29.21
CA THR A 124 -46.82 10.00 -28.71
C THR A 124 -46.11 10.27 -27.40
N ARG A 125 -46.05 9.30 -26.48
CA ARG A 125 -45.23 9.39 -25.26
C ARG A 125 -43.76 9.66 -25.58
N ASN A 126 -43.16 8.85 -26.45
CA ASN A 126 -41.74 9.02 -26.80
C ASN A 126 -41.47 10.35 -27.52
N GLU A 127 -42.39 10.79 -28.38
CA GLU A 127 -42.28 12.08 -29.07
C GLU A 127 -42.39 13.26 -28.08
N LEU A 128 -43.32 13.19 -27.13
CA LEU A 128 -43.53 14.24 -26.14
C LEU A 128 -42.35 14.33 -25.16
N ILE A 129 -41.79 13.19 -24.74
CA ILE A 129 -40.54 13.15 -23.97
C ILE A 129 -39.39 13.72 -24.81
N GLY A 130 -39.30 13.39 -26.10
CA GLY A 130 -38.29 13.93 -27.00
C GLY A 130 -38.33 15.46 -27.08
N LYS A 131 -39.52 16.04 -27.27
CA LYS A 131 -39.72 17.50 -27.32
C LYS A 131 -39.46 18.18 -25.98
N LEU A 132 -39.84 17.56 -24.85
CA LEU A 132 -39.54 18.08 -23.52
C LEU A 132 -38.03 18.12 -23.27
N MET A 133 -37.32 17.07 -23.64
CA MET A 133 -35.86 17.00 -23.53
C MET A 133 -35.18 18.05 -24.43
N GLU A 134 -35.71 18.30 -25.63
CA GLU A 134 -35.23 19.37 -26.51
C GLU A 134 -35.45 20.76 -25.88
N TYR A 135 -36.63 21.03 -25.33
CA TYR A 135 -36.93 22.28 -24.62
C TYR A 135 -36.06 22.49 -23.38
N GLU A 136 -35.84 21.45 -22.58
CA GLU A 136 -34.95 21.51 -21.42
C GLU A 136 -33.50 21.76 -21.84
N LYS A 137 -33.05 21.09 -22.92
CA LYS A 137 -31.74 21.31 -23.49
C LYS A 137 -31.58 22.75 -24.00
N GLU A 138 -32.57 23.28 -24.70
CA GLU A 138 -32.59 24.67 -25.18
C GLU A 138 -32.59 25.67 -24.02
N LYS A 139 -33.38 25.40 -22.96
CA LYS A 139 -33.42 26.26 -21.77
C LYS A 139 -32.10 26.23 -21.00
N PHE A 140 -31.47 25.06 -20.87
CA PHE A 140 -30.14 24.91 -20.29
C PHE A 140 -29.09 25.61 -21.16
N GLU A 141 -29.09 25.39 -22.46
CA GLU A 141 -28.18 26.08 -23.39
C GLU A 141 -28.39 27.60 -23.34
N ALA A 142 -29.62 28.10 -23.28
CA ALA A 142 -29.91 29.53 -23.13
C ALA A 142 -29.40 30.09 -21.80
N ALA A 143 -29.59 29.40 -20.68
CA ALA A 143 -29.14 29.85 -19.36
C ALA A 143 -27.61 29.81 -19.19
N THR A 144 -26.95 28.81 -19.77
CA THR A 144 -25.52 28.58 -19.57
C THR A 144 -24.65 29.12 -20.71
N SER A 145 -25.20 29.37 -21.90
CA SER A 145 -24.44 29.84 -23.07
C SER A 145 -23.71 31.15 -22.81
N ALA A 146 -24.34 32.11 -22.14
CA ALA A 146 -23.71 33.39 -21.78
C ALA A 146 -22.48 33.15 -20.88
N GLN A 147 -22.62 32.35 -19.83
CA GLN A 147 -21.52 32.03 -18.90
C GLN A 147 -20.38 31.26 -19.58
N TYR A 148 -20.71 30.26 -20.41
CA TYR A 148 -19.69 29.54 -21.18
C TYR A 148 -19.01 30.45 -22.20
N SER A 149 -19.75 31.36 -22.83
CA SER A 149 -19.18 32.31 -23.79
C SER A 149 -18.26 33.32 -23.11
N GLU A 150 -18.62 33.84 -21.93
CA GLU A 150 -17.77 34.72 -21.13
C GLU A 150 -16.50 33.98 -20.70
N LEU A 151 -16.63 32.77 -20.15
CA LEU A 151 -15.50 31.95 -19.70
C LEU A 151 -14.57 31.54 -20.85
N LEU A 152 -15.10 31.23 -22.03
CA LEU A 152 -14.30 30.92 -23.23
C LEU A 152 -13.72 32.17 -23.90
N SER A 153 -14.33 33.34 -23.69
CA SER A 153 -13.80 34.63 -24.17
C SER A 153 -12.76 35.26 -23.24
N ASP A 154 -12.67 34.78 -21.99
CA ASP A 154 -11.67 35.24 -21.04
C ASP A 154 -10.27 34.88 -21.57
N LYS A 155 -9.46 35.92 -21.81
CA LYS A 155 -8.09 35.79 -22.30
C LYS A 155 -7.25 34.94 -21.34
N VAL A 156 -7.48 35.03 -20.03
CA VAL A 156 -6.73 34.24 -19.03
C VAL A 156 -7.05 32.76 -19.22
N PHE A 157 -8.33 32.42 -19.33
CA PHE A 157 -8.75 31.04 -19.54
C PHE A 157 -8.33 30.49 -20.91
N ALA A 158 -8.40 31.31 -21.96
CA ALA A 158 -7.93 30.94 -23.29
C ALA A 158 -6.41 30.67 -23.29
N THR A 159 -5.60 31.53 -22.65
CA THR A 159 -4.14 31.30 -22.52
C THR A 159 -3.83 30.05 -21.69
N PHE A 160 -4.62 29.75 -20.66
CA PHE A 160 -4.50 28.53 -19.87
C PHE A 160 -4.82 27.28 -20.71
N LEU A 161 -5.92 27.28 -21.46
CA LEU A 161 -6.25 26.17 -22.37
C LEU A 161 -5.24 25.98 -23.49
N GLU A 162 -4.67 27.07 -24.02
CA GLU A 162 -3.56 27.02 -24.99
C GLU A 162 -2.34 26.35 -24.36
N SER A 163 -1.99 26.71 -23.11
CA SER A 163 -0.88 26.09 -22.37
C SER A 163 -1.07 24.58 -22.11
N LEU A 164 -2.31 24.12 -21.89
CA LEU A 164 -2.63 22.69 -21.73
C LEU A 164 -2.63 21.91 -23.05
N LYS A 165 -2.87 22.57 -24.19
CA LYS A 165 -2.76 21.93 -25.51
C LYS A 165 -1.30 21.73 -25.91
N ASP A 166 -0.43 22.63 -25.49
CA ASP A 166 1.01 22.62 -25.79
C ASP A 166 1.85 21.88 -24.75
N GLU A 167 1.26 21.36 -23.67
CA GLU A 167 1.88 20.32 -22.84
C GLU A 167 2.07 19.05 -23.69
N THR A 168 3.14 19.05 -24.48
CA THR A 168 3.74 17.84 -25.04
C THR A 168 3.81 16.82 -23.93
N VAL A 169 3.16 15.66 -24.15
CA VAL A 169 2.92 14.60 -23.17
C VAL A 169 4.21 14.27 -22.42
N ARG A 170 4.44 14.92 -21.29
CA ARG A 170 5.62 14.68 -20.47
C ARG A 170 5.51 13.24 -19.98
N PRO A 171 6.57 12.41 -20.10
CA PRO A 171 6.55 11.08 -19.52
C PRO A 171 6.33 11.24 -18.00
N PRO A 172 5.30 10.61 -17.44
CA PRO A 172 5.07 10.69 -16.01
C PRO A 172 6.29 10.15 -15.25
N PRO A 173 6.54 10.61 -14.01
CA PRO A 173 7.65 10.11 -13.23
C PRO A 173 7.58 8.59 -13.09
N ARG A 174 8.70 7.89 -13.31
CA ARG A 174 8.79 6.42 -13.31
C ARG A 174 8.12 5.76 -12.09
N ALA A 175 8.19 6.40 -10.93
CA ALA A 175 7.55 5.92 -9.70
C ALA A 175 6.01 6.00 -9.75
N VAL A 176 5.45 7.07 -10.31
CA VAL A 176 4.00 7.24 -10.49
C VAL A 176 3.48 6.26 -11.53
N GLU A 177 4.22 6.07 -12.62
CA GLU A 177 3.87 5.08 -13.65
C GLU A 177 3.87 3.67 -13.11
N LYS A 178 4.91 3.26 -12.38
CA LYS A 178 4.97 1.93 -11.76
C LYS A 178 3.76 1.68 -10.85
N ARG A 179 3.36 2.67 -10.04
CA ARG A 179 2.17 2.56 -9.18
C ARG A 179 0.88 2.43 -9.99
N ARG A 180 0.65 3.33 -10.94
CA ARG A 180 -0.53 3.28 -11.84
C ARG A 180 -0.58 1.98 -12.64
N MET A 181 0.58 1.49 -13.08
CA MET A 181 0.72 0.24 -13.81
C MET A 181 0.38 -0.96 -12.93
N ARG A 182 0.91 -1.04 -11.70
CA ARG A 182 0.53 -2.10 -10.74
C ARG A 182 -0.98 -2.13 -10.50
N GLN A 183 -1.58 -0.98 -10.16
CA GLN A 183 -3.03 -0.86 -9.93
C GLN A 183 -3.84 -1.22 -11.19
N GLY A 184 -3.46 -0.69 -12.33
CA GLY A 184 -4.13 -0.94 -13.61
C GLY A 184 -4.04 -2.40 -14.06
N LEU A 185 -2.88 -3.04 -13.89
CA LEU A 185 -2.67 -4.46 -14.22
C LEU A 185 -3.45 -5.39 -13.29
N LEU A 186 -3.56 -5.06 -12.00
CA LEU A 186 -4.40 -5.81 -11.05
C LEU A 186 -5.89 -5.72 -11.42
N LEU A 187 -6.39 -4.52 -11.71
CA LEU A 187 -7.76 -4.32 -12.17
C LEU A 187 -8.03 -5.05 -13.49
N LEU A 188 -7.07 -5.02 -14.43
CA LEU A 188 -7.15 -5.74 -15.69
C LEU A 188 -7.18 -7.26 -15.46
N LYS A 189 -6.32 -7.80 -14.58
CA LYS A 189 -6.32 -9.22 -14.23
C LYS A 189 -7.69 -9.65 -13.71
N ARG A 190 -8.26 -8.84 -12.81
CA ARG A 190 -9.58 -9.07 -12.22
C ARG A 190 -10.68 -9.06 -13.28
N GLU A 191 -10.72 -8.04 -14.13
CA GLU A 191 -11.74 -7.88 -15.17
C GLU A 191 -11.69 -9.02 -16.20
N ILE A 192 -10.49 -9.36 -16.70
CA ILE A 192 -10.30 -10.48 -17.64
C ILE A 192 -10.74 -11.79 -16.98
N PHE A 193 -10.39 -12.01 -15.72
CA PHE A 193 -10.80 -13.21 -14.99
C PHE A 193 -12.32 -13.33 -14.88
N TYR A 194 -13.01 -12.24 -14.51
CA TYR A 194 -14.48 -12.23 -14.44
C TYR A 194 -15.14 -12.42 -15.81
N GLN A 195 -14.61 -11.78 -16.86
CA GLN A 195 -15.10 -11.97 -18.23
C GLN A 195 -14.91 -13.43 -18.69
N ALA A 196 -13.77 -14.05 -18.38
CA ALA A 196 -13.51 -15.45 -18.71
C ALA A 196 -14.42 -16.42 -17.95
N LEU A 197 -14.77 -16.12 -16.69
CA LEU A 197 -15.78 -16.88 -15.94
C LEU A 197 -17.17 -16.74 -16.57
N GLN A 198 -17.56 -15.53 -16.96
CA GLN A 198 -18.85 -15.27 -17.62
C GLN A 198 -18.96 -15.96 -18.98
N SER A 199 -17.84 -16.14 -19.69
CA SER A 199 -17.80 -16.90 -20.94
C SER A 199 -17.75 -18.42 -20.76
N GLY A 200 -17.79 -18.91 -19.51
CA GLY A 200 -17.89 -20.34 -19.20
C GLY A 200 -16.55 -21.08 -19.07
N HIS A 201 -15.41 -20.39 -18.96
CA HIS A 201 -14.15 -21.06 -18.67
C HIS A 201 -14.10 -21.57 -17.22
N LYS A 202 -13.43 -22.71 -17.00
CA LYS A 202 -13.11 -23.18 -15.64
C LYS A 202 -12.21 -22.15 -14.93
N ALA A 203 -12.27 -22.12 -13.60
CA ALA A 203 -11.51 -21.15 -12.81
C ALA A 203 -10.00 -21.17 -13.09
N GLU A 204 -9.42 -22.36 -13.30
CA GLU A 204 -8.00 -22.53 -13.65
C GLU A 204 -7.67 -21.95 -15.03
N ASP A 205 -8.55 -22.18 -16.02
CA ASP A 205 -8.39 -21.66 -17.38
C ASP A 205 -8.53 -20.14 -17.40
N ALA A 206 -9.53 -19.60 -16.69
CA ALA A 206 -9.74 -18.17 -16.54
C ALA A 206 -8.52 -17.47 -15.90
N ARG A 207 -7.87 -18.10 -14.91
CA ARG A 207 -6.61 -17.61 -14.32
C ARG A 207 -5.49 -17.56 -15.37
N ARG A 208 -5.28 -18.64 -16.12
CA ARG A 208 -4.25 -18.69 -17.17
C ARG A 208 -4.48 -17.65 -18.26
N ILE A 209 -5.74 -17.43 -18.66
CA ILE A 209 -6.12 -16.41 -19.64
C ILE A 209 -5.82 -15.01 -19.09
N ALA A 210 -6.24 -14.72 -17.86
CA ALA A 210 -5.99 -13.45 -17.20
C ALA A 210 -4.50 -13.14 -17.08
N GLU A 211 -3.69 -14.12 -16.70
CA GLU A 211 -2.24 -13.94 -16.57
C GLU A 211 -1.57 -13.67 -17.91
N ARG A 212 -1.90 -14.42 -18.96
CA ARG A 212 -1.40 -14.16 -20.32
C ARG A 212 -1.82 -12.77 -20.83
N ALA A 213 -3.06 -12.36 -20.56
CA ALA A 213 -3.54 -11.04 -20.95
C ALA A 213 -2.77 -9.92 -20.26
N VAL A 214 -2.50 -10.08 -18.95
CA VAL A 214 -1.73 -9.13 -18.15
C VAL A 214 -0.29 -9.04 -18.63
N THR A 215 0.40 -10.16 -18.91
CA THR A 215 1.78 -10.13 -19.39
C THR A 215 1.90 -9.43 -20.76
N ILE A 216 0.94 -9.66 -21.66
CA ILE A 216 0.88 -8.95 -22.96
C ILE A 216 0.61 -7.46 -22.73
N ALA A 217 -0.31 -7.11 -21.83
CA ALA A 217 -0.63 -5.72 -21.53
C ALA A 217 0.57 -4.98 -20.90
N GLU A 218 1.30 -5.64 -20.01
CA GLU A 218 2.52 -5.16 -19.39
C GLU A 218 3.60 -4.88 -20.43
N GLN A 219 3.91 -5.84 -21.31
CA GLN A 219 4.88 -5.66 -22.40
C GLN A 219 4.50 -4.48 -23.32
N ARG A 220 3.21 -4.36 -23.67
CA ARG A 220 2.72 -3.23 -24.49
C ARG A 220 2.84 -1.89 -23.77
N ALA A 221 2.59 -1.86 -22.46
CA ALA A 221 2.72 -0.65 -21.66
C ALA A 221 4.18 -0.21 -21.55
N ILE A 222 5.10 -1.15 -21.32
CA ILE A 222 6.55 -0.91 -21.28
C ILE A 222 7.03 -0.38 -22.64
N GLY A 223 6.72 -1.06 -23.74
CA GLY A 223 7.11 -0.61 -25.08
C GLY A 223 6.54 0.76 -25.43
N LYS A 224 5.31 1.09 -25.00
CA LYS A 224 4.74 2.43 -25.17
C LYS A 224 5.51 3.49 -24.37
N HIS A 225 5.92 3.19 -23.14
CA HIS A 225 6.73 4.10 -22.33
C HIS A 225 8.12 4.30 -22.96
N GLU A 226 8.77 3.22 -23.40
CA GLU A 226 10.06 3.30 -24.11
C GLU A 226 9.98 4.17 -25.37
N MET A 227 8.92 4.01 -26.17
CA MET A 227 8.65 4.87 -27.33
C MET A 227 8.46 6.35 -26.94
N LEU A 228 7.73 6.63 -25.85
CA LEU A 228 7.55 8.00 -25.34
C LEU A 228 8.88 8.61 -24.86
N VAL A 229 9.72 7.82 -24.20
CA VAL A 229 11.04 8.24 -23.72
C VAL A 229 12.02 8.46 -24.88
N GLN A 230 11.97 7.62 -25.93
CA GLN A 230 12.80 7.75 -27.13
C GLN A 230 12.41 8.98 -27.98
N ASN A 231 11.12 9.30 -28.06
CA ASN A 231 10.64 10.48 -28.80
C ASN A 231 11.06 11.82 -28.17
N TYR A 232 11.55 11.81 -26.92
CA TYR A 232 12.03 13.01 -26.24
C TYR A 232 13.42 13.41 -26.74
N THR A 233 13.53 14.62 -27.32
CA THR A 233 14.82 15.17 -27.77
C THR A 233 15.78 15.35 -26.59
N GLU A 234 17.09 15.17 -26.80
CA GLU A 234 18.11 15.40 -25.76
C GLU A 234 18.00 16.81 -25.15
N GLU A 235 17.61 17.82 -25.93
CA GLU A 235 17.31 19.17 -25.45
C GLU A 235 16.14 19.21 -24.48
N GLN A 236 15.05 18.51 -24.79
CA GLN A 236 13.88 18.44 -23.91
C GLN A 236 14.22 17.70 -22.61
N LYS A 237 15.04 16.64 -22.65
CA LYS A 237 15.54 15.97 -21.44
C LYS A 237 16.35 16.92 -20.57
N LYS A 238 17.23 17.73 -21.17
CA LYS A 238 18.00 18.76 -20.47
C LYS A 238 17.08 19.84 -19.88
N ASN A 239 16.05 20.28 -20.61
CA ASN A 239 15.09 21.27 -20.11
C ASN A 239 14.28 20.72 -18.93
N ILE A 240 13.79 19.47 -19.01
CA ILE A 240 13.13 18.78 -17.90
C ILE A 240 14.04 18.71 -16.67
N LEU A 241 15.32 18.36 -16.85
CA LEU A 241 16.27 18.30 -15.75
C LEU A 241 16.50 19.67 -15.10
N LYS A 242 16.62 20.73 -15.92
CA LYS A 242 16.72 22.12 -15.44
C LYS A 242 15.46 22.55 -14.69
N GLU A 243 14.28 22.25 -15.21
CA GLU A 243 13.00 22.51 -14.53
C GLU A 243 12.90 21.77 -13.20
N ILE A 244 13.31 20.49 -13.14
CA ILE A 244 13.33 19.72 -11.89
C ILE A 244 14.29 20.36 -10.89
N GLU A 245 15.46 20.82 -11.34
CA GLU A 245 16.43 21.51 -10.49
C GLU A 245 15.90 22.87 -10.00
N GLN A 246 15.24 23.64 -10.88
CA GLN A 246 14.55 24.89 -10.54
C GLN A 246 13.42 24.65 -9.55
N THR A 247 12.53 23.69 -9.82
CA THR A 247 11.43 23.31 -8.92
C THR A 247 11.95 22.90 -7.54
N LYS A 248 13.07 22.17 -7.48
CA LYS A 248 13.72 21.82 -6.20
C LYS A 248 14.22 23.06 -5.46
N LYS A 249 14.89 23.99 -6.14
CA LYS A 249 15.32 25.28 -5.57
C LYS A 249 14.10 26.06 -5.07
N GLU A 250 13.08 26.22 -5.89
CA GLU A 250 11.82 26.91 -5.55
C GLU A 250 11.08 26.26 -4.38
N SER A 251 11.08 24.93 -4.26
CA SER A 251 10.45 24.25 -3.11
C SER A 251 11.01 24.70 -1.77
N THR A 252 12.31 25.00 -1.70
CA THR A 252 12.92 25.52 -0.47
C THR A 252 12.39 26.92 -0.13
N PHE A 253 12.23 27.78 -1.14
CA PHE A 253 11.63 29.10 -0.96
C PHE A 253 10.15 29.01 -0.57
N TYR A 254 9.37 28.11 -1.19
CA TYR A 254 7.97 27.90 -0.81
C TYR A 254 7.84 27.39 0.63
N ASN A 255 8.72 26.49 1.08
CA ASN A 255 8.73 26.01 2.46
C ASN A 255 9.07 27.13 3.45
N ILE A 256 10.06 27.97 3.14
CA ILE A 256 10.41 29.14 3.96
C ILE A 256 9.24 30.14 3.97
N ALA A 257 8.63 30.40 2.82
CA ALA A 257 7.48 31.29 2.71
C ALA A 257 6.28 30.78 3.50
N LEU A 258 6.03 29.47 3.49
CA LEU A 258 4.98 28.83 4.29
C LEU A 258 5.27 28.98 5.80
N GLN A 259 6.51 28.72 6.23
CA GLN A 259 6.94 28.91 7.63
C GLN A 259 6.89 30.39 8.06
N LEU A 260 7.19 31.32 7.15
CA LEU A 260 7.11 32.75 7.43
C LEU A 260 5.65 33.20 7.47
N ALA A 261 4.82 32.72 6.55
CA ALA A 261 3.39 33.02 6.50
C ALA A 261 2.68 32.49 7.74
N SER A 262 2.98 31.27 8.20
CA SER A 262 2.41 30.74 9.45
C SER A 262 2.79 31.62 10.64
N LYS A 263 4.07 32.02 10.76
CA LYS A 263 4.54 32.92 11.84
C LYS A 263 3.97 34.35 11.76
N MET A 264 3.75 34.88 10.55
CA MET A 264 3.33 36.28 10.35
C MET A 264 1.82 36.48 10.36
N LEU A 265 1.05 35.55 9.78
CA LEU A 265 -0.41 35.65 9.73
C LEU A 265 -1.09 35.11 11.00
N TYR A 266 -0.46 34.15 11.69
CA TYR A 266 -1.00 33.51 12.88
C TYR A 266 0.04 33.45 14.02
N PRO A 267 0.48 34.61 14.55
CA PRO A 267 1.52 34.66 15.58
C PRO A 267 1.11 34.03 16.93
N ASP A 268 -0.19 33.85 17.16
CA ASP A 268 -0.77 33.43 18.45
C ASP A 268 -1.35 32.01 18.43
N ASP A 269 -1.03 31.15 17.46
CA ASP A 269 -1.48 29.75 17.46
C ASP A 269 -0.48 28.85 18.22
N PRO A 270 -0.78 28.41 19.46
CA PRO A 270 0.06 27.49 20.23
C PRO A 270 0.07 26.04 19.70
N SER A 271 -0.34 25.81 18.44
CA SER A 271 -0.54 24.47 17.84
C SER A 271 0.19 24.27 16.50
N SER A 272 1.24 25.05 16.20
CA SER A 272 1.90 25.07 14.88
C SER A 272 2.72 23.82 14.49
N ASP A 273 2.63 22.72 15.25
CA ASP A 273 3.41 21.50 15.02
C ASP A 273 2.64 20.38 14.29
N GLU A 274 1.36 20.54 13.95
CA GLU A 274 0.60 19.51 13.20
C GLU A 274 0.19 19.95 11.78
N PRO A 275 0.31 19.07 10.77
CA PRO A 275 -0.12 19.35 9.40
C PRO A 275 -1.66 19.38 9.35
N HIS A 276 -2.24 20.57 9.43
CA HIS A 276 -3.67 20.75 9.22
C HIS A 276 -4.08 20.33 7.81
N ILE A 277 -4.74 19.18 7.75
CA ILE A 277 -5.57 18.75 6.64
C ILE A 277 -6.57 19.87 6.37
N ILE A 278 -6.59 20.36 5.12
CA ILE A 278 -7.59 21.29 4.59
C ILE A 278 -8.96 20.90 5.18
N PRO A 279 -9.69 21.80 5.85
CA PRO A 279 -11.05 21.50 6.25
C PRO A 279 -11.80 21.20 4.96
N SER A 280 -12.12 19.93 4.74
CA SER A 280 -13.03 19.54 3.68
C SER A 280 -14.28 20.38 3.88
N ASN A 281 -14.81 20.98 2.81
CA ASN A 281 -16.09 21.69 2.87
C ASN A 281 -17.12 20.73 3.45
N VAL A 282 -17.35 20.81 4.76
CA VAL A 282 -18.35 19.98 5.44
C VAL A 282 -19.68 20.57 5.02
N ILE A 283 -20.28 19.95 4.01
CA ILE A 283 -21.66 20.24 3.63
C ILE A 283 -22.50 19.81 4.82
N HIS A 284 -22.94 20.78 5.62
CA HIS A 284 -23.92 20.50 6.66
C HIS A 284 -25.20 19.98 5.97
N PRO A 285 -25.78 18.86 6.46
CA PRO A 285 -27.05 18.39 5.91
C PRO A 285 -28.09 19.50 6.01
N ASP A 286 -28.90 19.67 4.97
CA ASP A 286 -29.97 20.67 4.96
C ASP A 286 -30.92 20.40 6.13
N CYS A 287 -30.99 21.35 7.07
CA CYS A 287 -31.78 21.24 8.29
C CYS A 287 -33.28 21.04 8.02
N ARG A 288 -33.73 21.32 6.79
CA ARG A 288 -35.13 21.17 6.37
C ARG A 288 -35.51 19.74 6.02
N VAL A 289 -34.54 18.88 5.74
CA VAL A 289 -34.79 17.49 5.36
C VAL A 289 -34.87 16.65 6.63
N GLU A 290 -36.02 16.01 6.87
CA GLU A 290 -36.19 15.09 7.99
C GLU A 290 -35.14 13.97 7.91
N ASN A 291 -34.46 13.74 9.02
CA ASN A 291 -33.44 12.72 9.11
C ASN A 291 -34.07 11.33 8.94
N ILE A 292 -33.63 10.58 7.91
CA ILE A 292 -34.11 9.22 7.62
C ILE A 292 -33.95 8.25 8.80
N PHE A 293 -33.09 8.56 9.78
CA PHE A 293 -32.86 7.76 10.97
C PHE A 293 -33.70 8.19 12.19
N GLU A 294 -34.33 9.37 12.18
CA GLU A 294 -35.14 9.87 13.32
C GLU A 294 -36.56 9.28 13.36
N ASN A 295 -37.05 8.78 12.21
CA ASN A 295 -38.38 8.17 12.14
C ASN A 295 -38.44 6.87 12.97
N THR A 296 -38.87 7.03 14.22
CA THR A 296 -38.89 5.98 15.25
C THR A 296 -40.13 5.09 15.11
N GLU A 297 -41.14 5.51 14.35
CA GLU A 297 -42.42 4.82 14.21
C GLU A 297 -42.33 3.61 13.27
N ASN A 298 -41.53 3.73 12.20
CA ASN A 298 -41.45 2.71 11.14
C ASN A 298 -40.26 1.74 11.28
N LYS A 299 -39.55 1.72 12.41
CA LYS A 299 -38.44 0.77 12.62
C LYS A 299 -38.96 -0.63 12.93
N LEU A 300 -38.31 -1.66 12.37
CA LEU A 300 -38.74 -3.06 12.52
C LEU A 300 -38.75 -3.57 13.97
N ASN A 301 -37.99 -2.97 14.89
CA ASN A 301 -37.93 -3.32 16.33
C ASN A 301 -37.68 -4.83 16.64
N ILE A 302 -37.23 -5.63 15.68
CA ILE A 302 -36.97 -7.07 15.86
C ILE A 302 -35.81 -7.29 16.84
N PHE A 303 -34.75 -6.48 16.74
CA PHE A 303 -33.56 -6.57 17.58
C PHE A 303 -33.60 -5.49 18.66
N LYS A 304 -33.82 -5.90 19.91
CA LYS A 304 -33.74 -4.99 21.07
C LYS A 304 -32.28 -4.72 21.40
N THR A 305 -31.93 -3.47 21.68
CA THR A 305 -30.56 -3.06 22.02
C THR A 305 -29.99 -3.81 23.23
N THR A 306 -30.86 -4.25 24.15
CA THR A 306 -30.51 -5.04 25.34
C THR A 306 -30.00 -6.45 25.03
N ASP A 307 -30.33 -7.00 23.87
CA ASP A 307 -30.02 -8.39 23.51
C ASP A 307 -28.72 -8.50 22.69
N ILE A 308 -28.27 -7.40 22.09
CA ILE A 308 -27.06 -7.34 21.26
C ILE A 308 -25.81 -7.82 22.03
N PRO A 309 -25.54 -7.40 23.29
CA PRO A 309 -24.35 -7.86 24.01
C PRO A 309 -24.38 -9.35 24.39
N LYS A 310 -25.58 -9.96 24.44
CA LYS A 310 -25.75 -11.38 24.78
C LYS A 310 -25.52 -12.30 23.59
N LEU A 311 -25.49 -11.75 22.37
CA LEU A 311 -25.30 -12.52 21.15
C LEU A 311 -23.83 -12.94 21.04
N LYS A 312 -23.56 -14.22 21.30
CA LYS A 312 -22.25 -14.82 21.02
C LYS A 312 -22.19 -15.24 19.56
N ASP A 313 -21.07 -14.97 18.90
CA ASP A 313 -20.82 -15.52 17.58
C ASP A 313 -20.54 -17.02 17.69
N HIS A 314 -21.31 -17.81 16.95
CA HIS A 314 -21.16 -19.26 16.83
C HIS A 314 -20.62 -19.67 15.46
N SER A 315 -20.09 -18.72 14.67
CA SER A 315 -19.47 -18.99 13.39
C SER A 315 -18.26 -19.94 13.55
N MET A 316 -18.10 -20.86 12.59
CA MET A 316 -16.89 -21.67 12.53
C MET A 316 -15.70 -20.74 12.28
N LYS A 317 -14.57 -20.96 12.96
CA LYS A 317 -13.35 -20.15 12.81
C LYS A 317 -12.95 -19.91 11.35
N LEU A 318 -13.13 -20.92 10.49
CA LEU A 318 -12.84 -20.82 9.06
C LEU A 318 -13.66 -19.74 8.34
N TRP A 319 -14.97 -19.64 8.61
CA TRP A 319 -15.82 -18.63 7.99
C TRP A 319 -15.43 -17.23 8.46
N TYR A 320 -15.17 -17.08 9.76
CA TYR A 320 -14.67 -15.83 10.34
C TYR A 320 -13.34 -15.40 9.71
N GLU A 321 -12.38 -16.32 9.56
CA GLU A 321 -11.10 -16.05 8.90
C GLU A 321 -11.28 -15.70 7.42
N TRP A 322 -12.18 -16.37 6.71
CA TRP A 322 -12.51 -16.07 5.32
C TRP A 322 -13.13 -14.68 5.16
N ASP A 323 -14.10 -14.31 6.00
CA ASP A 323 -14.72 -12.99 5.98
C ASP A 323 -13.71 -11.90 6.33
N LYS A 324 -12.83 -12.15 7.32
CA LYS A 324 -11.73 -11.25 7.66
C LYS A 324 -10.76 -11.07 6.49
N ASN A 325 -10.40 -12.16 5.81
CA ASN A 325 -9.54 -12.11 4.64
C ASN A 325 -10.22 -11.41 3.46
N ALA A 326 -11.51 -11.63 3.23
CA ALA A 326 -12.26 -10.94 2.19
C ALA A 326 -12.35 -9.43 2.45
N ALA A 327 -12.61 -9.03 3.71
CA ALA A 327 -12.59 -7.63 4.12
C ALA A 327 -11.19 -7.00 3.99
N MET A 328 -10.15 -7.75 4.38
CA MET A 328 -8.75 -7.33 4.22
C MET A 328 -8.41 -7.13 2.74
N ILE A 329 -8.74 -8.09 1.87
CA ILE A 329 -8.55 -7.97 0.42
C ILE A 329 -9.34 -6.79 -0.10
N TRP A 330 -10.60 -6.58 0.31
CA TRP A 330 -11.39 -5.44 -0.14
C TRP A 330 -10.73 -4.10 0.24
N ASN A 331 -10.25 -3.98 1.48
CA ASN A 331 -9.62 -2.78 2.00
C ASN A 331 -8.19 -2.54 1.45
N GLN A 332 -7.41 -3.60 1.25
CA GLN A 332 -6.01 -3.56 0.78
C GLN A 332 -5.85 -3.79 -0.73
N SER A 333 -6.94 -4.03 -1.47
CA SER A 333 -6.89 -4.48 -2.88
C SER A 333 -6.17 -3.53 -3.85
N PHE A 334 -5.85 -2.31 -3.41
CA PHE A 334 -5.14 -1.34 -4.22
C PHE A 334 -3.60 -1.35 -4.04
N GLY A 335 -3.08 -2.20 -3.14
CA GLY A 335 -1.68 -2.18 -2.73
C GLY A 335 -1.32 -0.88 -2.00
N PRO A 336 -0.05 -0.71 -1.60
CA PRO A 336 0.38 0.49 -0.88
C PRO A 336 0.17 1.76 -1.73
N ALA A 337 -0.52 2.75 -1.17
CA ALA A 337 -0.85 4.01 -1.81
C ALA A 337 0.39 4.91 -1.97
N ASN A 338 1.30 4.87 -0.99
CA ASN A 338 2.53 5.63 -0.96
C ASN A 338 3.76 4.73 -0.66
N ALA A 339 4.96 5.28 -0.78
CA ALA A 339 6.20 4.55 -0.51
C ALA A 339 6.39 4.22 0.98
N PHE A 340 5.86 5.05 1.88
CA PHE A 340 5.93 4.83 3.32
C PHE A 340 5.12 3.61 3.75
N GLU A 341 3.95 3.39 3.17
CA GLU A 341 3.11 2.23 3.38
C GLU A 341 3.79 0.96 2.87
N GLU A 342 4.46 1.02 1.71
CA GLU A 342 5.30 -0.09 1.21
C GLU A 342 6.44 -0.38 2.22
N MET A 343 7.09 0.65 2.79
CA MET A 343 8.11 0.45 3.83
C MET A 343 7.53 -0.15 5.11
N ILE A 344 6.34 0.28 5.55
CA ILE A 344 5.65 -0.27 6.72
C ILE A 344 5.33 -1.75 6.48
N GLU A 345 4.70 -2.06 5.35
CA GLU A 345 4.35 -3.43 4.97
C GLU A 345 5.59 -4.34 4.91
N LEU A 346 6.69 -3.84 4.35
CA LEU A 346 7.97 -4.58 4.31
C LEU A 346 8.60 -4.74 5.70
N THR A 347 8.41 -3.78 6.60
CA THR A 347 8.90 -3.85 7.99
C THR A 347 8.09 -4.88 8.78
N GLU A 348 6.76 -4.89 8.65
CA GLU A 348 5.87 -5.90 9.23
C GLU A 348 6.17 -7.31 8.70
N GLN A 349 6.52 -7.43 7.42
CA GLN A 349 6.95 -8.69 6.80
C GLN A 349 8.37 -9.14 7.22
N GLY A 350 9.12 -8.31 7.97
CA GLY A 350 10.51 -8.60 8.37
C GLY A 350 11.52 -8.54 7.21
N LYS A 351 11.16 -7.91 6.08
CA LYS A 351 12.05 -7.71 4.92
C LYS A 351 12.89 -6.44 5.03
N MET A 352 12.39 -5.46 5.78
CA MET A 352 13.09 -4.21 6.12
C MET A 352 13.53 -4.26 7.58
N TRP A 353 14.66 -3.62 7.88
CA TRP A 353 15.16 -3.50 9.24
C TRP A 353 14.27 -2.54 10.05
N PRO A 354 13.97 -2.84 11.32
CA PRO A 354 13.32 -1.89 12.21
C PRO A 354 14.27 -0.72 12.51
N TYR A 355 13.70 0.45 12.78
CA TYR A 355 14.44 1.65 13.16
C TYR A 355 14.02 2.11 14.56
N PRO A 356 14.95 2.65 15.38
CA PRO A 356 16.38 2.86 15.11
C PRO A 356 17.16 1.55 14.92
N ILE A 357 18.26 1.60 14.16
CA ILE A 357 19.06 0.40 13.85
C ILE A 357 19.67 -0.14 15.13
N ASP A 358 19.31 -1.36 15.48
CA ASP A 358 19.91 -2.14 16.55
C ASP A 358 20.77 -3.26 15.95
N ASN A 359 22.06 -3.27 16.26
CA ASN A 359 23.00 -4.28 15.78
C ASN A 359 22.80 -5.64 16.45
N GLU A 360 22.12 -5.67 17.59
CA GLU A 360 21.76 -6.88 18.34
C GLU A 360 20.35 -7.40 17.97
N TYR A 361 19.69 -6.76 16.98
CA TYR A 361 18.39 -7.20 16.51
C TYR A 361 18.44 -8.66 16.02
N GLN A 362 17.60 -9.52 16.60
CA GLN A 362 17.54 -10.96 16.35
C GLN A 362 18.82 -11.73 16.74
N ILE A 363 19.54 -11.29 17.79
CA ILE A 363 20.66 -12.04 18.37
C ILE A 363 20.27 -13.45 18.84
N GLY A 364 18.99 -13.67 19.14
CA GLY A 364 18.40 -14.98 19.42
C GLY A 364 18.22 -15.24 20.90
N GLU A 365 18.55 -16.45 21.36
CA GLU A 365 18.32 -16.85 22.75
C GLU A 365 19.23 -16.12 23.76
N GLU A 366 20.39 -15.64 23.31
CA GLU A 366 21.38 -14.96 24.16
C GLU A 366 20.90 -13.59 24.65
N GLU A 367 19.87 -12.99 24.04
CA GLU A 367 19.28 -11.72 24.49
C GLU A 367 18.75 -11.82 25.93
N ASN A 368 18.28 -13.01 26.32
CA ASN A 368 17.71 -13.26 27.64
C ASN A 368 18.75 -13.73 28.67
N VAL A 369 20.01 -13.89 28.28
CA VAL A 369 21.07 -14.42 29.14
C VAL A 369 21.76 -13.29 29.90
N GLY A 370 21.76 -13.36 31.23
CA GLY A 370 22.42 -12.35 32.07
C GLY A 370 23.94 -12.38 31.93
N PHE A 371 24.59 -11.22 31.99
CA PHE A 371 26.06 -11.11 31.91
C PHE A 371 26.80 -11.98 32.93
N TYR A 372 26.22 -12.17 34.13
CA TYR A 372 26.80 -12.94 35.22
C TYR A 372 26.91 -14.43 34.89
N GLU A 373 26.12 -14.94 33.94
CA GLU A 373 26.21 -16.34 33.48
C GLU A 373 27.43 -16.53 32.58
N HIS A 374 27.79 -15.53 31.76
CA HIS A 374 28.99 -15.58 30.94
C HIS A 374 30.28 -15.33 31.73
N ILE A 375 30.21 -14.56 32.83
CA ILE A 375 31.38 -14.21 33.65
C ILE A 375 31.64 -15.24 34.74
N PHE A 376 30.64 -15.61 35.54
CA PHE A 376 30.81 -16.47 36.71
C PHE A 376 30.51 -17.94 36.41
N LEU A 377 31.44 -18.58 35.69
CA LEU A 377 31.34 -19.98 35.29
C LEU A 377 31.60 -20.97 36.45
N ASP A 378 32.17 -20.50 37.56
CA ASP A 378 32.49 -21.32 38.73
C ASP A 378 31.24 -21.98 39.33
N LYS A 379 30.10 -21.29 39.26
CA LYS A 379 28.79 -21.83 39.71
C LYS A 379 28.37 -23.07 38.93
N TYR A 380 28.71 -23.10 37.64
CA TYR A 380 28.43 -24.24 36.77
C TYR A 380 29.41 -25.39 37.05
N LEU A 381 30.68 -25.06 37.30
CA LEU A 381 31.70 -26.05 37.66
C LEU A 381 31.42 -26.78 38.96
N ALA A 382 30.75 -26.15 39.93
CA ALA A 382 30.39 -26.77 41.21
C ALA A 382 29.52 -28.04 41.07
N GLN A 383 28.91 -28.29 39.91
CA GLN A 383 28.17 -29.53 39.62
C GLN A 383 29.09 -30.73 39.38
N TYR A 384 30.36 -30.47 39.05
CA TYR A 384 31.39 -31.47 38.84
C TYR A 384 32.24 -31.59 40.10
N ASN A 385 32.40 -32.81 40.60
CA ASN A 385 33.30 -33.12 41.73
C ASN A 385 34.77 -33.04 41.27
N LEU A 386 35.26 -31.83 40.99
CA LEU A 386 36.66 -31.55 40.65
C LEU A 386 37.43 -31.21 41.94
N PRO A 387 38.75 -31.51 42.01
CA PRO A 387 39.57 -31.09 43.16
C PRO A 387 39.55 -29.56 43.34
N GLU A 388 39.32 -29.08 44.56
CA GLU A 388 39.34 -27.64 44.90
C GLU A 388 40.76 -27.06 44.81
N GLU A 389 41.76 -27.86 45.15
CA GLU A 389 43.17 -27.49 45.10
C GLU A 389 43.96 -28.38 44.13
N GLY A 390 45.02 -27.82 43.53
CA GLY A 390 45.95 -28.54 42.67
C GLY A 390 46.03 -28.03 41.23
N PRO A 391 46.84 -28.69 40.38
CA PRO A 391 47.10 -28.22 39.02
C PRO A 391 45.87 -28.28 38.10
N VAL A 392 44.94 -29.20 38.35
CA VAL A 392 43.68 -29.31 37.61
C VAL A 392 42.76 -28.13 37.94
N ALA A 393 42.65 -27.76 39.22
CA ALA A 393 41.89 -26.60 39.66
C ALA A 393 42.42 -25.31 39.01
N GLN A 394 43.74 -25.10 39.06
CA GLN A 394 44.40 -23.94 38.43
C GLN A 394 44.18 -23.91 36.91
N PHE A 395 44.22 -25.07 36.25
CA PHE A 395 43.92 -25.16 34.82
C PHE A 395 42.45 -24.79 34.52
N MET A 396 41.50 -25.31 35.30
CA MET A 396 40.08 -25.01 35.12
C MET A 396 39.74 -23.56 35.40
N GLU A 397 40.42 -22.93 36.37
CA GLU A 397 40.32 -21.49 36.62
C GLU A 397 40.76 -20.69 35.38
N LEU A 398 41.91 -21.02 34.79
CA LEU A 398 42.39 -20.39 33.55
C LEU A 398 41.43 -20.59 32.38
N VAL A 399 40.83 -21.78 32.25
CA VAL A 399 39.80 -22.06 31.25
C VAL A 399 38.59 -21.15 31.49
N CYS A 400 38.09 -21.01 32.72
CA CYS A 400 36.97 -20.13 33.05
C CYS A 400 37.29 -18.66 32.79
N VAL A 401 38.50 -18.20 33.12
CA VAL A 401 38.97 -16.84 32.79
C VAL A 401 39.05 -16.63 31.28
N GLY A 402 39.50 -17.63 30.51
CA GLY A 402 39.52 -17.58 29.05
C GLY A 402 38.12 -17.55 28.43
N LEU A 403 37.21 -18.37 28.95
CA LEU A 403 35.82 -18.46 28.49
C LEU A 403 35.01 -17.22 28.86
N SER A 404 35.22 -16.63 30.04
CA SER A 404 34.53 -15.41 30.47
C SER A 404 34.88 -14.20 29.60
N LYS A 405 36.12 -14.11 29.13
CA LYS A 405 36.60 -13.07 28.21
C LYS A 405 36.19 -13.26 26.75
N ASN A 406 35.48 -14.34 26.42
CA ASN A 406 35.05 -14.62 25.04
C ASN A 406 33.61 -14.13 24.78
N PRO A 407 33.42 -13.07 23.95
CA PRO A 407 32.10 -12.58 23.56
C PRO A 407 31.49 -13.34 22.39
N TYR A 408 32.27 -14.13 21.64
CA TYR A 408 31.82 -14.81 20.42
C TYR A 408 31.20 -16.19 20.68
N MET A 409 30.95 -16.52 21.94
CA MET A 409 30.54 -17.85 22.36
C MET A 409 29.33 -17.80 23.28
N SER A 410 28.27 -18.50 22.86
CA SER A 410 27.05 -18.67 23.65
C SER A 410 27.31 -19.37 24.98
N ILE A 411 26.44 -19.12 25.96
CA ILE A 411 26.52 -19.78 27.26
C ILE A 411 26.45 -21.31 27.12
N LYS A 412 25.57 -21.81 26.24
CA LYS A 412 25.44 -23.24 25.92
C LYS A 412 26.75 -23.84 25.44
N LYS A 413 27.47 -23.12 24.58
CA LYS A 413 28.76 -23.60 24.06
C LYS A 413 29.85 -23.52 25.12
N LYS A 414 29.86 -22.48 25.98
CA LYS A 414 30.76 -22.41 27.15
C LYS A 414 30.53 -23.59 28.09
N HIS A 415 29.29 -23.93 28.42
CA HIS A 415 28.95 -25.11 29.22
C HIS A 415 29.43 -26.40 28.55
N ALA A 416 29.17 -26.60 27.26
CA ALA A 416 29.65 -27.78 26.54
C ALA A 416 31.19 -27.95 26.60
N HIS A 417 31.95 -26.85 26.60
CA HIS A 417 33.40 -26.90 26.80
C HIS A 417 33.77 -27.38 28.22
N LEU A 418 33.09 -26.87 29.25
CA LEU A 418 33.31 -27.28 30.64
C LEU A 418 32.92 -28.75 30.87
N ASP A 419 31.78 -29.18 30.31
CA ASP A 419 31.33 -30.57 30.33
C ASP A 419 32.39 -31.50 29.72
N TRP A 420 32.99 -31.08 28.60
CA TRP A 420 34.03 -31.83 27.92
C TRP A 420 35.28 -31.99 28.80
N PHE A 421 35.77 -30.91 29.41
CA PHE A 421 36.92 -30.99 30.33
C PHE A 421 36.61 -31.86 31.56
N ALA A 422 35.44 -31.71 32.15
CA ALA A 422 35.05 -32.51 33.31
C ALA A 422 34.98 -34.01 32.99
N ASN A 423 34.45 -34.37 31.81
CA ASN A 423 34.43 -35.76 31.36
C ASN A 423 35.83 -36.28 31.00
N TYR A 424 36.67 -35.45 30.38
CA TYR A 424 38.06 -35.78 30.06
C TYR A 424 38.87 -36.10 31.33
N PHE A 425 38.77 -35.28 32.37
CA PHE A 425 39.47 -35.54 33.63
C PHE A 425 38.96 -36.78 34.36
N LYS A 426 37.66 -37.09 34.26
CA LYS A 426 37.11 -38.34 34.79
C LYS A 426 37.64 -39.57 34.06
N GLU A 427 37.69 -39.55 32.72
CA GLU A 427 38.21 -40.65 31.92
C GLU A 427 39.72 -40.87 32.16
N LYS A 428 40.47 -39.79 32.36
CA LYS A 428 41.93 -39.80 32.51
C LYS A 428 42.42 -39.78 33.96
N ALA A 429 41.54 -39.98 34.94
CA ALA A 429 41.87 -39.91 36.37
C ALA A 429 43.06 -40.81 36.75
N GLU A 430 43.11 -42.05 36.25
CA GLU A 430 44.21 -43.00 36.52
C GLU A 430 45.56 -42.57 35.91
N GLU A 431 45.53 -41.91 34.75
CA GLU A 431 46.72 -41.40 34.08
C GLU A 431 47.25 -40.16 34.82
N ILE A 432 46.35 -39.27 35.24
CA ILE A 432 46.68 -38.08 36.03
C ILE A 432 47.30 -38.47 37.37
N LYS A 433 46.73 -39.47 38.06
CA LYS A 433 47.27 -39.98 39.32
C LYS A 433 48.72 -40.49 39.15
N ARG A 434 48.99 -41.28 38.11
CA ARG A 434 50.35 -41.76 37.77
C ARG A 434 51.33 -40.62 37.50
N ILE A 435 50.88 -39.58 36.78
CA ILE A 435 51.72 -38.41 36.48
C ILE A 435 52.02 -37.61 37.76
N GLN A 436 51.02 -37.38 38.62
CA GLN A 436 51.19 -36.70 39.90
C GLN A 436 52.17 -37.43 40.83
N GLU A 437 52.06 -38.76 40.93
CA GLU A 437 52.99 -39.62 41.66
C GLU A 437 54.42 -39.50 41.10
N SER A 438 54.58 -39.46 39.78
CA SER A 438 55.89 -39.32 39.13
C SER A 438 56.52 -37.94 39.29
N ALA A 439 55.70 -36.89 39.44
CA ALA A 439 56.14 -35.50 39.59
C ALA A 439 56.50 -35.13 41.04
N GLY A 440 56.30 -36.04 42.01
CA GLY A 440 56.57 -35.79 43.42
C GLY A 440 55.63 -34.78 44.09
N VAL A 441 54.49 -34.46 43.45
CA VAL A 441 53.49 -33.55 44.00
C VAL A 441 52.52 -34.39 44.84
N ILE A 442 52.80 -34.49 46.14
CA ILE A 442 51.84 -35.04 47.12
C ILE A 442 50.76 -33.97 47.31
N ALA A 443 49.79 -33.92 46.39
CA ALA A 443 48.60 -33.12 46.56
C ALA A 443 47.58 -33.91 47.41
N GLU A 444 47.28 -33.42 48.60
CA GLU A 444 46.17 -33.88 49.43
C GLU A 444 44.85 -33.49 48.74
N GLY A 445 44.44 -34.28 47.74
CA GLY A 445 43.27 -33.98 46.92
C GLY A 445 43.21 -34.89 45.71
N SER A 446 43.10 -36.20 45.95
CA SER A 446 42.92 -37.18 44.87
C SER A 446 41.61 -36.92 44.13
N ILE A 447 41.68 -36.92 42.80
CA ILE A 447 40.51 -37.00 41.89
C ILE A 447 39.63 -38.19 42.27
#